data_AF-A0A3N0CH92-F1
#
_entry.id   AF-A0A3N0CH92-F1
#
_cell.length_a   1.000
_cell.length_b   1.000
_cell.length_c   1.000
_cell.angle_alpha   90.00
_cell.angle_beta   90.00
_cell.angle_gamma   90.00
#
_symmetry.space_group_name_H-M   'P 1'
#
loop_
_entity.id
_entity.type
_entity.pdbx_description
1 polymer ?
#
loop_
_entity_poly.entity_id
_entity_poly.type
_entity_poly.pdbx_seq_one_letter_code
_entity_poly.pdbx_strand_id
1 'polypeptide(L)'
;MDCNYTGAVTEPSGITNPISSLPTTLRTKNGTVQHDTGDSCKFQPGYYDDADALTSATDDCATSVFTPGLYYFDFHNDSTDKMANEFVMNDASPSTSGGSVWTISRTVIGGTLSSDSVVPGRCVSPLVSPSASGVQFVFGGTSRMYVPMNGSVELCGSYNGGAPPVVIYGLTSGDTNAPDEQLNLPMTAAATTGSNPTFTGNPNSASLLSSIATASDSNAATWEAGNSNSDVKLKLTGFDAAAIPDGSILQSATLKIVNRTTGLGTATYDLTVASDGAPDTTGTIPKNASYAPNTFDVTSTLSKAVHDGTLGSDPTVTIAKTKLKNVKLEIDKVSLDISYITPTLRGQIDDAVVAGKTNCVATPSSSSVPGADSCEFVSTKTNGNPKATFVIQGLTYAPKASFYLNLANNASSDGLIALKYGLVARSLNSSGWPNYTFADPVVSIPDSGPGFGSNVSIVDLKVSVCPSSATCSTGGTLALTVRVRITDPPITDPFNPPTLSGARKVDIMSWSEQR
;
A
#
# COMPACT_ATOMS: atom_id res chain seq x y z
N MET A 1 -22.57 -19.94 3.95
CA MET A 1 -21.85 -19.92 2.67
C MET A 1 -22.88 -20.25 1.59
N ASP A 2 -23.17 -19.32 0.70
CA ASP A 2 -24.05 -19.58 -0.45
C ASP A 2 -23.16 -19.85 -1.67
N CYS A 3 -22.92 -21.14 -1.95
CA CYS A 3 -22.05 -21.56 -3.05
C CYS A 3 -22.74 -21.48 -4.44
N ASN A 4 -24.03 -21.13 -4.49
CA ASN A 4 -24.83 -21.11 -5.72
C ASN A 4 -25.43 -19.72 -6.01
N TYR A 5 -24.89 -18.67 -5.41
CA TYR A 5 -25.33 -17.30 -5.67
C TYR A 5 -25.05 -16.92 -7.13
N THR A 6 -26.11 -16.67 -7.90
CA THR A 6 -26.05 -16.30 -9.33
C THR A 6 -26.12 -14.79 -9.57
N GLY A 7 -26.19 -13.98 -8.50
CA GLY A 7 -26.15 -12.52 -8.57
C GLY A 7 -24.73 -11.96 -8.54
N ALA A 8 -24.57 -10.70 -8.93
CA ALA A 8 -23.35 -9.95 -8.62
C ALA A 8 -23.37 -9.57 -7.13
N VAL A 9 -22.28 -9.81 -6.41
CA VAL A 9 -22.13 -9.28 -5.04
C VAL A 9 -21.87 -7.79 -5.15
N THR A 10 -22.88 -6.98 -4.84
CA THR A 10 -22.74 -5.51 -4.85
C THR A 10 -21.59 -5.09 -3.95
N GLU A 11 -20.77 -4.18 -4.45
CA GLU A 11 -19.69 -3.59 -3.68
C GLU A 11 -20.25 -2.90 -2.41
N PRO A 12 -19.70 -3.18 -1.21
CA PRO A 12 -20.15 -2.59 0.03
C PRO A 12 -20.15 -1.06 -0.01
N SER A 13 -21.24 -0.43 0.44
CA SER A 13 -21.29 1.02 0.64
C SER A 13 -20.31 1.46 1.74
N GLY A 14 -19.62 2.59 1.55
CA GLY A 14 -18.64 3.11 2.51
C GLY A 14 -17.20 2.70 2.23
N ILE A 15 -16.95 2.00 1.11
CA ILE A 15 -15.60 1.88 0.55
C ILE A 15 -15.26 3.25 -0.07
N THR A 16 -14.25 3.92 0.49
CA THR A 16 -13.62 5.07 -0.18
C THR A 16 -12.99 4.51 -1.44
N ASN A 17 -13.63 4.69 -2.60
CA ASN A 17 -13.12 4.17 -3.86
C ASN A 17 -11.76 4.86 -4.13
N PRO A 18 -10.64 4.11 -4.11
CA PRO A 18 -9.32 4.72 -3.89
C PRO A 18 -8.69 5.32 -5.16
N ILE A 19 -9.40 5.23 -6.29
CA ILE A 19 -8.87 5.52 -7.62
C ILE A 19 -8.73 7.04 -7.87
N SER A 20 -9.39 7.91 -7.10
CA SER A 20 -9.36 9.35 -7.42
C SER A 20 -8.09 10.09 -7.00
N SER A 21 -7.28 9.53 -6.09
CA SER A 21 -5.94 10.04 -5.75
C SER A 21 -5.22 9.08 -4.80
N LEU A 22 -4.12 8.49 -5.24
CA LEU A 22 -3.16 7.85 -4.34
C LEU A 22 -2.70 8.86 -3.27
N PRO A 23 -2.47 8.42 -2.02
CA PRO A 23 -1.79 9.27 -1.05
C PRO A 23 -0.44 9.71 -1.61
N THR A 24 -0.13 11.01 -1.52
CA THR A 24 1.11 11.61 -2.03
C THR A 24 2.36 11.20 -1.25
N THR A 25 2.25 10.28 -0.29
CA THR A 25 3.35 9.87 0.59
C THR A 25 3.57 8.38 0.44
N LEU A 26 4.65 8.03 -0.26
CA LEU A 26 5.21 6.70 -0.25
C LEU A 26 5.72 6.37 1.16
N ARG A 27 5.54 5.11 1.58
CA ARG A 27 6.05 4.60 2.85
C ARG A 27 7.21 3.62 2.60
N THR A 28 8.31 4.09 1.99
CA THR A 28 9.51 3.27 1.82
C THR A 28 10.37 3.22 3.09
N LYS A 29 10.52 2.00 3.58
CA LYS A 29 11.58 1.38 4.40
C LYS A 29 12.21 2.05 5.63
N ASN A 30 12.13 3.34 5.92
CA ASN A 30 12.75 3.88 7.15
C ASN A 30 12.19 5.20 7.69
N GLY A 31 11.45 5.96 6.88
CA GLY A 31 11.00 7.30 7.30
C GLY A 31 9.74 7.31 8.19
N THR A 32 9.03 6.19 8.31
CA THR A 32 7.66 6.19 8.88
C THR A 32 7.43 5.18 10.01
N VAL A 33 8.39 4.31 10.30
CA VAL A 33 8.29 3.35 11.40
C VAL A 33 8.71 4.08 12.67
N GLN A 34 7.73 4.44 13.51
CA GLN A 34 8.03 4.97 14.83
C GLN A 34 8.24 3.79 15.78
N HIS A 35 9.50 3.58 16.21
CA HIS A 35 9.81 2.67 17.31
C HIS A 35 9.38 3.31 18.63
N ASP A 36 8.47 2.66 19.35
CA ASP A 36 8.09 3.06 20.70
C ASP A 36 8.98 2.36 21.73
N THR A 37 8.98 2.84 22.97
CA THR A 37 9.62 2.13 24.09
C THR A 37 8.90 0.80 24.33
N GLY A 38 9.62 -0.33 24.21
CA GLY A 38 9.11 -1.67 24.54
C GLY A 38 8.91 -2.62 23.36
N ASP A 39 9.78 -2.56 22.33
CA ASP A 39 9.81 -3.52 21.20
C ASP A 39 8.52 -3.52 20.35
N SER A 40 7.88 -2.36 20.23
CA SER A 40 6.71 -2.15 19.36
C SER A 40 6.96 -1.03 18.36
N CYS A 41 6.32 -1.15 17.19
CA CYS A 41 6.49 -0.23 16.08
C CYS A 41 5.14 0.24 15.58
N LYS A 42 5.06 1.52 15.19
CA LYS A 42 3.85 2.12 14.62
C LYS A 42 4.02 2.40 13.14
N PHE A 43 3.01 2.01 12.38
CA PHE A 43 2.90 2.18 10.94
C PHE A 43 1.75 3.16 10.64
N GLN A 44 2.01 4.15 9.79
CA GLN A 44 1.05 5.20 9.45
C GLN A 44 0.28 4.88 8.16
N PRO A 45 -0.97 5.32 8.02
CA PRO A 45 -1.71 5.25 6.77
C PRO A 45 -0.91 5.80 5.58
N GLY A 46 -1.07 5.19 4.40
CA GLY A 46 -0.30 5.55 3.20
C GLY A 46 -0.17 4.43 2.18
N TYR A 47 0.72 4.64 1.23
CA TYR A 47 1.03 3.71 0.13
C TYR A 47 2.29 2.90 0.44
N TYR A 48 2.18 1.58 0.32
CA TYR A 48 3.21 0.57 0.56
C TYR A 48 3.33 -0.30 -0.68
N ASP A 49 4.53 -0.36 -1.24
CA ASP A 49 4.78 -0.95 -2.56
C ASP A 49 6.00 -1.88 -2.60
N ASP A 50 6.63 -2.07 -1.44
CA ASP A 50 7.70 -3.02 -1.22
C ASP A 50 7.32 -3.97 -0.07
N ALA A 51 6.97 -5.20 -0.44
CA ALA A 51 6.57 -6.26 0.48
C ALA A 51 7.75 -6.75 1.34
N ASP A 52 8.97 -6.74 0.80
CA ASP A 52 10.18 -7.15 1.52
C ASP A 52 10.52 -6.11 2.60
N ALA A 53 10.50 -4.81 2.24
CA ALA A 53 10.68 -3.73 3.20
C ALA A 53 9.61 -3.77 4.32
N LEU A 54 8.34 -3.99 3.97
CA LEU A 54 7.27 -4.10 4.95
C LEU A 54 7.45 -5.33 5.85
N THR A 55 7.80 -6.48 5.27
CA THR A 55 8.09 -7.72 6.01
C THR A 55 9.21 -7.48 7.02
N SER A 56 10.37 -6.98 6.58
CA SER A 56 11.50 -6.66 7.46
C SER A 56 11.09 -5.70 8.58
N ALA A 57 10.43 -4.58 8.23
CA ALA A 57 10.01 -3.59 9.22
C ALA A 57 9.03 -4.17 10.25
N THR A 58 8.12 -5.06 9.83
CA THR A 58 7.16 -5.67 10.76
C THR A 58 7.78 -6.78 11.62
N ASP A 59 8.84 -7.42 11.14
CA ASP A 59 9.58 -8.48 11.85
C ASP A 59 10.70 -7.93 12.76
N ASP A 60 11.10 -6.67 12.59
CA ASP A 60 12.04 -5.96 13.47
C ASP A 60 11.46 -5.69 14.87
N CYS A 61 10.14 -5.80 15.05
CA CYS A 61 9.44 -5.43 16.28
C CYS A 61 8.59 -6.59 16.80
N ALA A 62 8.52 -6.81 18.11
CA ALA A 62 7.64 -7.84 18.68
C ALA A 62 6.16 -7.60 18.37
N THR A 63 5.71 -6.35 18.35
CA THR A 63 4.36 -5.97 17.91
C THR A 63 4.43 -4.80 16.93
N SER A 64 3.86 -4.99 15.76
CA SER A 64 3.65 -3.96 14.73
C SER A 64 2.22 -3.44 14.79
N VAL A 65 2.05 -2.14 14.99
CA VAL A 65 0.77 -1.46 15.19
C VAL A 65 0.48 -0.56 14.01
N PHE A 66 -0.55 -0.88 13.25
CA PHE A 66 -1.08 -0.03 12.19
C PHE A 66 -2.13 0.89 12.80
N THR A 67 -1.84 2.19 12.88
CA THR A 67 -2.74 3.19 13.45
C THR A 67 -4.04 3.31 12.61
N PRO A 68 -5.14 3.84 13.17
CA PRO A 68 -6.37 3.97 12.40
C PRO A 68 -6.19 4.76 11.10
N GLY A 69 -6.74 4.23 10.00
CA GLY A 69 -6.70 4.88 8.68
C GLY A 69 -6.65 3.91 7.51
N LEU A 70 -6.29 4.45 6.33
CA LEU A 70 -6.33 3.76 5.06
C LEU A 70 -4.93 3.38 4.57
N TYR A 71 -4.74 2.10 4.28
CA TYR A 71 -3.46 1.53 3.87
C TYR A 71 -3.61 0.90 2.49
N TYR A 72 -2.71 1.28 1.59
CA TYR A 72 -2.66 0.74 0.24
C TYR A 72 -1.42 -0.12 0.08
N PHE A 73 -1.63 -1.38 -0.28
CA PHE A 73 -0.58 -2.35 -0.55
C PHE A 73 -0.63 -2.69 -2.04
N ASP A 74 0.34 -2.19 -2.79
CA ASP A 74 0.51 -2.54 -4.20
C ASP A 74 1.98 -2.87 -4.46
N PHE A 75 2.38 -4.07 -4.06
CA PHE A 75 3.76 -4.50 -4.04
C PHE A 75 4.31 -4.81 -5.43
N HIS A 76 5.53 -4.38 -5.68
CA HIS A 76 6.23 -4.52 -6.94
C HIS A 76 7.44 -5.47 -6.88
N ASN A 77 7.47 -6.41 -5.92
CA ASN A 77 8.59 -7.33 -5.66
C ASN A 77 8.63 -8.55 -6.62
N ASP A 78 7.62 -8.73 -7.49
CA ASP A 78 7.64 -9.80 -8.49
C ASP A 78 8.71 -9.50 -9.56
N SER A 79 9.61 -10.45 -9.84
CA SER A 79 10.72 -10.31 -10.83
C SER A 79 10.27 -9.99 -12.27
N THR A 80 8.97 -10.01 -12.51
CA THR A 80 8.32 -9.77 -13.80
C THR A 80 7.76 -8.36 -13.88
N ASP A 81 7.71 -7.66 -12.75
CA ASP A 81 7.41 -6.26 -12.63
C ASP A 81 8.62 -5.44 -13.15
N LYS A 82 8.34 -4.34 -13.84
CA LYS A 82 9.40 -3.44 -14.32
C LYS A 82 10.12 -2.78 -13.13
N MET A 83 9.38 -2.44 -12.09
CA MET A 83 9.91 -1.93 -10.83
C MET A 83 10.95 -2.87 -10.22
N ALA A 84 10.67 -4.17 -10.11
CA ALA A 84 11.62 -5.17 -9.59
C ALA A 84 12.91 -5.33 -10.40
N ASN A 85 12.90 -4.98 -11.69
CA ASN A 85 14.05 -5.14 -12.59
C ASN A 85 14.89 -3.86 -12.72
N GLU A 86 14.29 -2.69 -12.51
CA GLU A 86 14.94 -1.38 -12.66
C GLU A 86 15.39 -0.81 -11.30
N PHE A 87 14.61 -1.10 -10.24
CA PHE A 87 15.11 -1.21 -8.88
C PHE A 87 15.75 -2.59 -8.76
N VAL A 88 17.03 -2.72 -9.10
CA VAL A 88 17.81 -3.71 -8.36
C VAL A 88 17.74 -3.21 -6.93
N MET A 89 16.81 -3.76 -6.14
CA MET A 89 16.77 -3.62 -4.69
C MET A 89 18.12 -4.14 -4.19
N ASN A 90 19.15 -3.29 -4.23
CA ASN A 90 20.52 -3.60 -3.84
C ASN A 90 20.65 -3.73 -2.33
N ASP A 91 19.57 -3.56 -1.58
CA ASP A 91 19.42 -4.23 -0.30
C ASP A 91 19.12 -5.71 -0.56
N ALA A 92 20.20 -6.47 -0.74
CA ALA A 92 20.27 -7.89 -0.99
C ALA A 92 19.01 -8.71 -0.61
N SER A 93 18.09 -8.92 -1.55
CA SER A 93 17.60 -10.25 -1.92
C SER A 93 16.61 -10.19 -3.10
N PRO A 94 17.08 -10.21 -4.36
CA PRO A 94 16.28 -10.87 -5.38
C PRO A 94 16.19 -12.35 -4.97
N SER A 95 15.02 -12.76 -4.51
CA SER A 95 14.64 -14.13 -4.15
C SER A 95 15.20 -14.71 -2.84
N THR A 96 14.38 -14.63 -1.80
CA THR A 96 14.14 -15.81 -0.95
C THR A 96 12.63 -16.05 -0.85
N SER A 97 12.07 -16.62 -1.92
CA SER A 97 10.75 -17.28 -2.02
C SER A 97 9.53 -16.44 -1.61
N GLY A 98 8.87 -15.79 -2.59
CA GLY A 98 7.49 -15.35 -2.41
C GLY A 98 6.93 -14.41 -3.47
N GLY A 99 7.71 -13.42 -3.92
CA GLY A 99 7.23 -12.33 -4.81
C GLY A 99 6.56 -11.21 -4.02
N SER A 100 5.53 -10.57 -4.57
CA SER A 100 4.71 -9.51 -3.93
C SER A 100 3.91 -9.99 -2.70
N VAL A 101 4.59 -10.44 -1.64
CA VAL A 101 4.01 -11.07 -0.44
C VAL A 101 4.54 -10.40 0.82
N TRP A 102 3.63 -9.81 1.60
CA TRP A 102 3.95 -9.40 2.96
C TRP A 102 3.82 -10.60 3.91
N THR A 103 4.95 -10.99 4.51
CA THR A 103 5.00 -12.09 5.48
C THR A 103 4.92 -11.55 6.90
N ILE A 104 4.03 -12.11 7.72
CA ILE A 104 3.79 -11.65 9.09
C ILE A 104 4.26 -12.71 10.09
N SER A 105 5.56 -12.70 10.45
CA SER A 105 6.13 -13.71 11.34
C SER A 105 5.85 -13.45 12.82
N ARG A 106 5.53 -12.20 13.17
CA ARG A 106 5.27 -11.73 14.54
C ARG A 106 3.82 -11.26 14.72
N THR A 107 3.60 -10.31 15.64
CA THR A 107 2.26 -9.78 15.92
C THR A 107 1.99 -8.49 15.16
N VAL A 108 0.90 -8.45 14.39
CA VAL A 108 0.39 -7.26 13.69
C VAL A 108 -1.00 -6.92 14.23
N ILE A 109 -1.16 -5.69 14.73
CA ILE A 109 -2.44 -5.17 15.23
C ILE A 109 -2.84 -3.95 14.41
N GLY A 110 -4.07 -3.93 13.91
CA GLY A 110 -4.62 -2.81 13.14
C GLY A 110 -5.78 -2.14 13.86
N GLY A 111 -5.70 -0.81 14.01
CA GLY A 111 -6.74 0.03 14.57
C GLY A 111 -6.39 0.60 15.94
N THR A 112 -7.38 1.18 16.62
CA THR A 112 -7.18 1.70 17.98
C THR A 112 -6.88 0.55 18.93
N LEU A 113 -5.70 0.56 19.56
CA LEU A 113 -5.32 -0.42 20.57
C LEU A 113 -6.28 -0.40 21.76
N SER A 114 -6.58 -1.58 22.29
CA SER A 114 -7.25 -1.74 23.58
C SER A 114 -6.23 -1.92 24.70
N SER A 115 -6.71 -2.12 25.93
CA SER A 115 -5.88 -2.52 27.07
C SER A 115 -5.56 -4.02 27.12
N ASP A 116 -6.10 -4.82 26.19
CA ASP A 116 -5.85 -6.27 26.14
C ASP A 116 -4.46 -6.58 25.61
N SER A 117 -3.83 -7.62 26.17
CA SER A 117 -2.52 -8.11 25.77
C SER A 117 -2.58 -9.35 24.87
N VAL A 118 -3.77 -9.93 24.66
CA VAL A 118 -3.98 -11.18 23.92
C VAL A 118 -4.86 -10.94 22.70
N VAL A 119 -4.53 -11.60 21.60
CA VAL A 119 -5.39 -11.65 20.40
C VAL A 119 -6.33 -12.86 20.51
N PRO A 120 -7.65 -12.71 20.29
CA PRO A 120 -8.35 -11.49 19.92
C PRO A 120 -8.67 -10.61 21.13
N GLY A 121 -8.70 -9.30 20.91
CA GLY A 121 -9.03 -8.29 21.91
C GLY A 121 -8.12 -7.08 21.90
N ARG A 122 -6.96 -7.11 21.22
CA ARG A 122 -5.92 -6.06 21.27
C ARG A 122 -6.28 -4.79 20.50
N CYS A 123 -7.32 -4.80 19.69
CA CYS A 123 -7.89 -3.59 19.09
C CYS A 123 -9.38 -3.43 19.43
N VAL A 124 -9.85 -2.18 19.42
CA VAL A 124 -11.26 -1.85 19.69
C VAL A 124 -12.12 -2.32 18.52
N SER A 125 -12.91 -3.38 18.72
CA SER A 125 -13.74 -3.97 17.66
C SER A 125 -14.93 -3.07 17.29
N PRO A 126 -15.15 -2.80 15.98
CA PRO A 126 -16.31 -2.04 15.51
C PRO A 126 -17.64 -2.79 15.66
N LEU A 127 -17.58 -4.08 15.99
CA LEU A 127 -18.77 -4.93 16.16
C LEU A 127 -19.47 -4.71 17.50
N VAL A 128 -18.75 -4.12 18.46
CA VAL A 128 -19.22 -3.94 19.84
C VAL A 128 -19.03 -2.51 20.35
N SER A 129 -18.41 -1.62 19.56
CA SER A 129 -18.17 -0.24 19.95
C SER A 129 -18.37 0.74 18.78
N PRO A 130 -19.21 1.77 18.94
CA PRO A 130 -19.35 2.84 17.94
C PRO A 130 -18.15 3.80 17.94
N SER A 131 -17.29 3.75 18.95
CA SER A 131 -16.06 4.55 19.03
C SER A 131 -14.86 3.85 18.37
N ALA A 132 -15.06 2.72 17.72
CA ALA A 132 -14.00 2.00 17.04
C ALA A 132 -13.51 2.79 15.83
N SER A 133 -12.28 3.27 15.91
CA SER A 133 -11.51 3.76 14.76
C SER A 133 -10.50 2.67 14.40
N GLY A 134 -10.55 2.21 13.15
CA GLY A 134 -9.81 1.05 12.70
C GLY A 134 -9.03 1.29 11.42
N VAL A 135 -8.54 0.19 10.85
CA VAL A 135 -7.83 0.18 9.58
C VAL A 135 -8.73 -0.29 8.45
N GLN A 136 -8.43 0.18 7.24
CA GLN A 136 -8.83 -0.47 6.01
C GLN A 136 -7.57 -0.75 5.19
N PHE A 137 -7.31 -2.02 4.94
CA PHE A 137 -6.19 -2.50 4.14
C PHE A 137 -6.69 -2.81 2.73
N VAL A 138 -6.23 -2.03 1.77
CA VAL A 138 -6.56 -2.13 0.36
C VAL A 138 -5.39 -2.77 -0.36
N PHE A 139 -5.62 -3.90 -1.02
CA PHE A 139 -4.60 -4.62 -1.76
C PHE A 139 -4.84 -4.54 -3.27
N GLY A 140 -3.86 -4.02 -3.99
CA GLY A 140 -3.82 -3.93 -5.45
C GLY A 140 -2.92 -4.98 -6.09
N GLY A 141 -3.00 -5.07 -7.42
CA GLY A 141 -2.12 -5.89 -8.26
C GLY A 141 -2.05 -7.35 -7.83
N THR A 142 -0.82 -7.85 -7.67
CA THR A 142 -0.50 -9.21 -7.22
C THR A 142 -0.14 -9.28 -5.73
N SER A 143 -0.43 -8.22 -4.98
CA SER A 143 -0.08 -8.09 -3.56
C SER A 143 -0.80 -9.10 -2.69
N ARG A 144 -0.04 -9.79 -1.86
CA ARG A 144 -0.49 -10.90 -1.02
C ARG A 144 -0.05 -10.72 0.43
N MET A 145 -0.71 -11.45 1.32
CA MET A 145 -0.40 -11.53 2.74
C MET A 145 -0.26 -12.99 3.15
N TYR A 146 0.84 -13.31 3.83
CA TYR A 146 1.13 -14.65 4.32
C TYR A 146 1.36 -14.64 5.84
N VAL A 147 0.64 -15.52 6.55
CA VAL A 147 0.79 -15.69 8.00
C VAL A 147 1.44 -17.06 8.29
N PRO A 148 2.75 -17.10 8.56
CA PRO A 148 3.47 -18.32 8.92
C PRO A 148 3.08 -18.85 10.32
N MET A 149 3.75 -19.94 10.73
CA MET A 149 3.36 -20.81 11.85
C MET A 149 3.01 -20.12 13.17
N ASN A 150 3.67 -19.01 13.51
CA ASN A 150 3.51 -18.31 14.80
C ASN A 150 3.08 -16.84 14.63
N GLY A 151 2.73 -16.45 13.40
CA GLY A 151 2.25 -15.10 13.12
C GLY A 151 0.90 -14.85 13.80
N SER A 152 0.70 -13.63 14.31
CA SER A 152 -0.55 -13.24 14.97
C SER A 152 -1.04 -11.92 14.38
N VAL A 153 -2.26 -11.92 13.87
CA VAL A 153 -2.88 -10.76 13.23
C VAL A 153 -4.23 -10.49 13.88
N GLU A 154 -4.44 -9.25 14.30
CA GLU A 154 -5.77 -8.74 14.63
C GLU A 154 -6.01 -7.40 13.95
N LEU A 155 -6.97 -7.34 13.04
CA LEU A 155 -7.33 -6.11 12.35
C LEU A 155 -8.76 -5.69 12.73
N CYS A 156 -8.92 -4.51 13.30
CA CYS A 156 -10.20 -3.89 13.57
C CYS A 156 -10.53 -2.83 12.53
N GLY A 157 -11.74 -2.90 11.97
CA GLY A 157 -12.27 -1.85 11.09
C GLY A 157 -12.80 -0.65 11.85
N SER A 158 -13.08 0.44 11.14
CA SER A 158 -13.80 1.59 11.70
C SER A 158 -15.28 1.31 11.75
N TYR A 159 -15.94 1.70 12.84
CA TYR A 159 -17.39 1.61 12.95
C TYR A 159 -18.05 2.46 11.84
N ASN A 160 -18.97 1.85 11.09
CA ASN A 160 -19.57 2.44 9.88
C ASN A 160 -21.10 2.55 9.98
N GLY A 161 -21.61 3.02 11.13
CA GLY A 161 -23.05 3.28 11.28
C GLY A 161 -23.94 2.03 11.16
N GLY A 162 -23.42 0.85 11.51
CA GLY A 162 -24.11 -0.44 11.39
C GLY A 162 -23.92 -1.14 10.04
N ALA A 163 -23.39 -0.45 9.02
CA ALA A 163 -22.95 -1.08 7.78
C ALA A 163 -21.66 -1.91 8.00
N PRO A 164 -21.35 -2.86 7.09
CA PRO A 164 -20.11 -3.63 7.17
C PRO A 164 -18.86 -2.75 7.31
N PRO A 165 -18.08 -2.88 8.41
CA PRO A 165 -16.80 -2.22 8.51
C PRO A 165 -15.79 -3.00 7.66
N VAL A 166 -15.43 -2.48 6.48
CA VAL A 166 -14.49 -3.15 5.56
C VAL A 166 -13.06 -3.03 6.10
N VAL A 167 -12.44 -4.16 6.41
CA VAL A 167 -11.08 -4.21 6.98
C VAL A 167 -10.06 -4.61 5.95
N ILE A 168 -10.38 -5.62 5.14
CA ILE A 168 -9.55 -6.06 4.02
C ILE A 168 -10.36 -5.87 2.75
N TYR A 169 -9.79 -5.16 1.79
CA TYR A 169 -10.39 -4.89 0.50
C TYR A 169 -9.41 -5.26 -0.63
N GLY A 170 -9.80 -6.20 -1.48
CA GLY A 170 -9.11 -6.51 -2.73
C GLY A 170 -9.60 -5.56 -3.82
N LEU A 171 -8.71 -4.70 -4.31
CA LEU A 171 -9.07 -3.64 -5.25
C LEU A 171 -9.60 -4.23 -6.55
N THR A 172 -10.84 -3.92 -6.93
CA THR A 172 -11.51 -4.58 -8.07
C THR A 172 -11.18 -3.95 -9.43
N SER A 173 -10.73 -2.71 -9.44
CA SER A 173 -10.36 -1.95 -10.64
C SER A 173 -9.23 -0.97 -10.32
N GLY A 174 -8.41 -0.66 -11.32
CA GLY A 174 -7.25 0.21 -11.15
C GLY A 174 -6.43 0.25 -12.44
N ASP A 175 -5.63 1.30 -12.62
CA ASP A 175 -4.91 1.54 -13.85
C ASP A 175 -3.61 0.72 -13.87
N THR A 176 -3.30 0.13 -15.02
CA THR A 176 -2.08 -0.67 -15.17
C THR A 176 -0.83 0.18 -15.37
N ASN A 177 -0.94 1.44 -15.82
CA ASN A 177 0.12 2.46 -15.86
C ASN A 177 -0.50 3.84 -16.12
N ALA A 178 -0.08 4.86 -15.37
CA ALA A 178 -0.24 6.25 -15.79
C ALA A 178 0.56 6.52 -17.09
N PRO A 179 0.20 7.56 -17.88
CA PRO A 179 1.06 7.98 -18.98
C PRO A 179 2.45 8.36 -18.47
N ASP A 180 3.45 8.11 -19.31
CA ASP A 180 4.83 8.54 -19.07
C ASP A 180 4.88 10.08 -19.07
N GLU A 181 5.37 10.65 -17.96
CA GLU A 181 5.57 12.08 -17.78
C GLU A 181 7.03 12.43 -17.98
N GLN A 182 7.28 13.54 -18.69
CA GLN A 182 8.63 14.02 -18.97
C GLN A 182 8.88 15.36 -18.30
N LEU A 183 10.00 15.45 -17.60
CA LEU A 183 10.47 16.68 -16.97
C LEU A 183 11.93 16.95 -17.33
N ASN A 184 12.26 18.23 -17.52
CA ASN A 184 13.64 18.72 -17.52
C ASN A 184 13.87 19.42 -16.19
N LEU A 185 14.66 18.80 -15.32
CA LEU A 185 14.97 19.32 -14.00
C LEU A 185 16.32 20.04 -14.02
N PRO A 186 16.38 21.35 -13.74
CA PRO A 186 17.65 21.99 -13.44
C PRO A 186 18.18 21.48 -12.09
N MET A 187 19.50 21.49 -11.88
CA MET A 187 20.03 21.30 -10.52
C MET A 187 19.79 22.56 -9.69
N THR A 188 19.24 22.38 -8.48
CA THR A 188 19.14 23.42 -7.46
C THR A 188 20.56 23.74 -6.97
N ALA A 189 21.04 24.97 -7.18
CA ALA A 189 22.36 25.52 -6.78
C ALA A 189 22.96 24.92 -5.48
N ALA A 190 24.27 24.70 -5.27
CA ALA A 190 25.52 25.13 -5.92
C ALA A 190 26.67 24.17 -5.58
N ALA A 191 27.80 24.33 -6.27
CA ALA A 191 29.08 23.68 -5.98
C ALA A 191 29.52 23.82 -4.51
N THR A 192 29.53 22.73 -3.72
CA THR A 192 29.78 22.85 -2.27
C THR A 192 31.24 23.03 -1.87
N THR A 193 32.19 22.85 -2.80
CA THR A 193 33.61 23.29 -2.76
C THR A 193 34.41 22.50 -3.79
N GLY A 194 35.32 23.16 -4.50
CA GLY A 194 36.38 22.50 -5.26
C GLY A 194 37.71 22.64 -4.55
N SER A 195 38.52 21.57 -4.55
CA SER A 195 39.90 21.64 -4.07
C SER A 195 40.70 22.62 -4.92
N ASN A 196 41.60 23.35 -4.25
CA ASN A 196 42.45 24.43 -4.74
C ASN A 196 42.93 24.29 -6.21
N PRO A 197 42.61 25.25 -7.11
CA PRO A 197 41.79 26.45 -6.89
C PRO A 197 40.27 26.16 -6.84
N THR A 198 39.51 27.01 -6.17
CA THR A 198 38.05 26.90 -6.05
C THR A 198 37.35 27.34 -7.34
N PHE A 199 36.21 26.72 -7.66
CA PHE A 199 35.31 27.25 -8.71
C PHE A 199 34.81 28.65 -8.33
N THR A 200 34.73 29.55 -9.30
CA THR A 200 34.07 30.86 -9.20
C THR A 200 32.77 30.84 -10.01
N GLY A 201 31.71 31.47 -9.50
CA GLY A 201 30.37 31.41 -10.11
C GLY A 201 29.56 30.16 -9.73
N ASN A 202 28.33 30.06 -10.23
CA ASN A 202 27.41 28.96 -9.95
C ASN A 202 26.90 28.37 -11.27
N PRO A 203 27.07 27.06 -11.54
CA PRO A 203 26.41 26.45 -12.68
C PRO A 203 24.91 26.51 -12.41
N ASN A 204 24.12 27.05 -13.34
CA ASN A 204 22.68 27.35 -13.17
C ASN A 204 22.31 28.60 -12.33
N SER A 205 23.13 29.67 -12.31
CA SER A 205 22.66 30.96 -11.77
C SER A 205 21.33 31.41 -12.42
N ALA A 206 20.43 32.07 -11.65
CA ALA A 206 19.00 32.29 -11.92
C ALA A 206 18.60 32.98 -13.27
N SER A 207 19.56 33.28 -14.14
CA SER A 207 19.36 33.79 -15.51
C SER A 207 19.21 32.69 -16.58
N LEU A 208 19.22 31.40 -16.24
CA LEU A 208 19.50 30.31 -17.18
C LEU A 208 18.29 29.43 -17.61
N LEU A 209 17.06 29.90 -17.45
CA LEU A 209 15.88 29.09 -17.78
C LEU A 209 15.47 29.06 -19.26
N SER A 210 16.17 29.72 -20.19
CA SER A 210 15.75 29.72 -21.62
C SER A 210 16.81 29.65 -22.71
N SER A 211 18.13 29.64 -22.43
CA SER A 211 19.17 29.49 -23.47
C SER A 211 20.50 28.97 -22.95
N ILE A 212 21.20 28.15 -23.76
CA ILE A 212 22.63 27.78 -23.57
C ILE A 212 23.46 29.06 -23.63
N ALA A 213 24.40 29.27 -22.71
CA ALA A 213 25.27 30.43 -22.73
C ALA A 213 26.16 30.44 -23.98
N THR A 214 26.34 31.62 -24.55
CA THR A 214 27.34 31.88 -25.59
C THR A 214 28.71 32.14 -24.96
N ALA A 215 29.78 32.03 -25.76
CA ALA A 215 31.17 32.20 -25.31
C ALA A 215 31.47 33.54 -24.59
N SER A 216 30.58 34.52 -24.72
CA SER A 216 30.62 35.87 -24.16
C SER A 216 29.84 36.07 -22.85
N ASP A 217 29.06 35.09 -22.40
CA ASP A 217 28.20 35.26 -21.23
C ASP A 217 28.95 34.89 -19.95
N SER A 218 28.97 35.79 -18.97
CA SER A 218 29.70 35.66 -17.69
C SER A 218 29.06 34.69 -16.68
N ASN A 219 28.27 33.71 -17.15
CA ASN A 219 27.31 32.96 -16.33
C ASN A 219 27.71 31.50 -16.08
N ALA A 220 28.96 31.11 -16.39
CA ALA A 220 29.48 29.77 -16.18
C ALA A 220 30.30 29.65 -14.87
N ALA A 221 30.19 28.49 -14.21
CA ALA A 221 31.10 28.12 -13.14
C ALA A 221 32.48 27.87 -13.71
N THR A 222 33.45 28.66 -13.29
CA THR A 222 34.79 28.66 -13.86
C THR A 222 35.80 28.12 -12.87
N TRP A 223 36.66 27.24 -13.36
CA TRP A 223 37.87 26.79 -12.67
C TRP A 223 39.07 26.99 -13.59
N GLU A 224 40.18 27.49 -13.05
CA GLU A 224 41.41 27.72 -13.80
C GLU A 224 42.61 27.26 -13.00
N ALA A 225 43.50 26.47 -13.60
CA ALA A 225 44.68 25.93 -12.94
C ALA A 225 45.63 27.05 -12.47
N GLY A 226 45.79 27.21 -11.14
CA GLY A 226 46.63 28.25 -10.56
C GLY A 226 48.13 27.96 -10.56
N ASN A 227 48.53 26.69 -10.74
CA ASN A 227 49.95 26.28 -10.82
C ASN A 227 50.13 25.00 -11.67
N SER A 228 51.37 24.51 -11.76
CA SER A 228 51.72 23.38 -12.65
C SER A 228 51.24 21.98 -12.19
N ASN A 229 50.45 21.86 -11.11
CA ASN A 229 49.88 20.59 -10.63
C ASN A 229 48.53 20.84 -9.92
N SER A 230 47.65 21.62 -10.53
CA SER A 230 46.35 21.94 -9.92
C SER A 230 45.35 20.80 -10.12
N ASP A 231 44.47 20.59 -9.14
CA ASP A 231 43.43 19.58 -9.19
C ASP A 231 42.07 20.28 -9.28
N VAL A 232 41.19 19.79 -10.15
CA VAL A 232 39.80 20.24 -10.22
C VAL A 232 38.91 19.20 -9.57
N LYS A 233 38.00 19.64 -8.70
CA LYS A 233 36.90 18.85 -8.18
C LYS A 233 35.67 19.74 -8.09
N LEU A 234 34.58 19.37 -8.74
CA LEU A 234 33.28 20.04 -8.64
C LEU A 234 32.31 19.03 -8.06
N LYS A 235 31.69 19.32 -6.92
CA LYS A 235 30.61 18.51 -6.36
C LYS A 235 29.31 19.33 -6.40
N LEU A 236 28.32 18.82 -7.11
CA LEU A 236 26.95 19.33 -7.17
C LEU A 236 26.03 18.37 -6.41
N THR A 237 24.95 18.87 -5.83
CA THR A 237 24.04 18.09 -4.97
C THR A 237 22.59 18.39 -5.33
N GLY A 238 21.76 17.34 -5.46
CA GLY A 238 20.32 17.44 -5.65
C GLY A 238 19.85 17.99 -7.00
N PHE A 239 18.58 17.73 -7.33
CA PHE A 239 17.85 18.35 -8.45
C PHE A 239 16.60 19.07 -7.96
N ASP A 240 16.06 20.03 -8.72
CA ASP A 240 14.80 20.68 -8.36
C ASP A 240 13.62 19.73 -8.66
N ALA A 241 13.34 18.81 -7.73
CA ALA A 241 12.47 17.66 -7.95
C ALA A 241 11.05 17.82 -7.37
N ALA A 242 10.64 19.03 -6.96
CA ALA A 242 9.38 19.27 -6.26
C ALA A 242 8.10 18.85 -7.02
N ALA A 243 8.22 18.46 -8.29
CA ALA A 243 7.14 18.04 -9.16
C ALA A 243 6.94 16.51 -9.28
N ILE A 244 7.89 15.67 -8.84
CA ILE A 244 7.76 14.21 -8.96
C ILE A 244 7.10 13.65 -7.70
N PRO A 245 5.94 12.95 -7.81
CA PRO A 245 5.36 12.25 -6.68
C PRO A 245 6.24 11.10 -6.19
N ASP A 246 6.37 10.92 -4.88
CA ASP A 246 7.01 9.73 -4.31
C ASP A 246 6.32 8.45 -4.81
N GLY A 247 7.10 7.41 -5.05
CA GLY A 247 6.67 6.12 -5.60
C GLY A 247 6.72 6.07 -7.13
N SER A 248 7.12 7.17 -7.78
CA SER A 248 7.24 7.22 -9.24
C SER A 248 8.27 6.23 -9.75
N ILE A 249 7.98 5.66 -10.93
CA ILE A 249 8.84 4.70 -11.63
C ILE A 249 9.68 5.47 -12.64
N LEU A 250 10.97 5.58 -12.41
CA LEU A 250 11.87 6.17 -13.40
C LEU A 250 11.94 5.24 -14.63
N GLN A 251 11.63 5.76 -15.82
CA GLN A 251 11.78 5.06 -17.10
C GLN A 251 13.09 5.42 -17.81
N SER A 252 13.57 6.64 -17.61
CA SER A 252 14.88 7.07 -18.09
C SER A 252 15.33 8.32 -17.34
N ALA A 253 16.64 8.45 -17.14
CA ALA A 253 17.27 9.68 -16.69
C ALA A 253 18.57 9.94 -17.47
N THR A 254 18.62 11.08 -18.16
CA THR A 254 19.80 11.55 -18.88
C THR A 254 20.34 12.82 -18.25
N LEU A 255 21.53 12.72 -17.64
CA LEU A 255 22.27 13.87 -17.15
C LEU A 255 22.91 14.61 -18.32
N LYS A 256 22.66 15.92 -18.41
CA LYS A 256 23.22 16.82 -19.42
C LYS A 256 24.14 17.83 -18.77
N ILE A 257 25.41 17.83 -19.17
CA ILE A 257 26.43 18.78 -18.72
C ILE A 257 26.93 19.57 -19.92
N VAL A 258 26.71 20.89 -19.91
CA VAL A 258 27.27 21.80 -20.91
C VAL A 258 28.57 22.38 -20.39
N ASN A 259 29.69 22.08 -21.05
CA ASN A 259 31.00 22.60 -20.65
C ASN A 259 31.80 23.17 -21.83
N ARG A 260 32.76 24.01 -21.49
CA ARG A 260 33.86 24.46 -22.35
C ARG A 260 35.18 24.24 -21.62
N THR A 261 36.24 23.95 -22.38
CA THR A 261 37.57 23.71 -21.83
C THR A 261 38.65 24.28 -22.75
N THR A 262 39.58 25.03 -22.16
CA THR A 262 40.81 25.49 -22.84
C THR A 262 42.05 24.91 -22.18
N GLY A 263 43.11 24.69 -22.96
CA GLY A 263 44.39 24.20 -22.45
C GLY A 263 44.48 22.71 -22.09
N LEU A 264 43.35 22.00 -21.94
CA LEU A 264 43.35 20.54 -21.79
C LEU A 264 43.73 19.90 -23.13
N GLY A 265 44.75 19.02 -23.17
CA GLY A 265 45.25 18.39 -24.40
C GLY A 265 44.23 17.44 -25.06
N THR A 266 44.51 16.14 -25.03
CA THR A 266 43.56 15.06 -25.40
C THR A 266 42.92 14.40 -24.17
N ALA A 267 43.22 14.88 -22.97
CA ALA A 267 42.69 14.35 -21.73
C ALA A 267 41.19 14.70 -21.53
N THR A 268 40.55 13.93 -20.66
CA THR A 268 39.14 14.09 -20.24
C THR A 268 39.06 14.40 -18.75
N TYR A 269 37.90 14.87 -18.29
CA TYR A 269 37.57 14.90 -16.86
C TYR A 269 36.83 13.62 -16.47
N ASP A 270 36.99 13.21 -15.23
CA ASP A 270 36.31 12.04 -14.67
C ASP A 270 34.96 12.52 -14.11
N LEU A 271 33.88 11.82 -14.44
CA LEU A 271 32.52 12.06 -13.94
C LEU A 271 32.10 10.91 -13.05
N THR A 272 31.52 11.24 -11.91
CA THR A 272 30.84 10.29 -11.02
C THR A 272 29.50 10.86 -10.62
N VAL A 273 28.44 10.09 -10.80
CA VAL A 273 27.10 10.36 -10.26
C VAL A 273 26.83 9.29 -9.23
N ALA A 274 26.49 9.71 -8.01
CA ALA A 274 26.27 8.82 -6.87
C ALA A 274 24.94 9.16 -6.22
N SER A 275 24.24 8.15 -5.71
CA SER A 275 22.99 8.23 -4.94
C SER A 275 23.01 7.12 -3.90
N ASP A 276 22.46 7.36 -2.72
CA ASP A 276 22.55 6.43 -1.61
C ASP A 276 21.89 5.06 -1.94
N GLY A 277 22.61 3.98 -1.64
CA GLY A 277 22.16 2.61 -1.91
C GLY A 277 22.11 2.21 -3.40
N ALA A 278 22.60 3.03 -4.32
CA ALA A 278 22.66 2.73 -5.75
C ALA A 278 24.11 2.63 -6.28
N PRO A 279 24.37 1.87 -7.37
CA PRO A 279 25.67 1.86 -8.02
C PRO A 279 25.98 3.22 -8.64
N ASP A 280 27.21 3.68 -8.48
CA ASP A 280 27.69 4.92 -9.11
C ASP A 280 27.69 4.79 -10.63
N THR A 281 27.16 5.80 -11.32
CA THR A 281 27.42 5.98 -12.75
C THR A 281 28.75 6.72 -12.90
N THR A 282 29.69 6.13 -13.63
CA THR A 282 30.96 6.78 -13.97
C THR A 282 31.08 7.04 -15.45
N GLY A 283 31.77 8.12 -15.82
CA GLY A 283 31.95 8.52 -17.19
C GLY A 283 33.14 9.43 -17.37
N THR A 284 33.34 9.90 -18.60
CA THR A 284 34.34 10.92 -18.89
C THR A 284 33.71 12.08 -19.62
N ILE A 285 34.09 13.29 -19.24
CA ILE A 285 33.68 14.51 -19.92
C ILE A 285 34.80 14.90 -20.89
N PRO A 286 34.53 14.95 -22.21
CA PRO A 286 35.52 15.34 -23.20
C PRO A 286 35.88 16.82 -23.09
N LYS A 287 37.02 17.15 -23.68
CA LYS A 287 37.39 18.54 -23.96
C LYS A 287 36.47 19.12 -25.03
N ASN A 288 35.79 20.21 -24.70
CA ASN A 288 34.96 20.95 -25.63
C ASN A 288 35.54 22.36 -25.87
N ALA A 289 35.95 22.67 -27.11
CA ALA A 289 36.51 23.97 -27.46
C ALA A 289 35.47 25.12 -27.46
N SER A 290 34.19 24.76 -27.49
CA SER A 290 33.03 25.64 -27.34
C SER A 290 32.05 25.00 -26.37
N TYR A 291 31.07 25.74 -25.86
CA TYR A 291 30.03 25.15 -25.00
C TYR A 291 29.28 24.06 -25.77
N ALA A 292 29.44 22.82 -25.32
CA ALA A 292 28.80 21.67 -25.94
C ALA A 292 28.18 20.76 -24.85
N PRO A 293 27.01 20.18 -25.12
CA PRO A 293 26.37 19.25 -24.19
C PRO A 293 27.07 17.90 -24.21
N ASN A 294 27.18 17.28 -23.03
CA ASN A 294 27.56 15.89 -22.85
C ASN A 294 26.41 15.20 -22.10
N THR A 295 26.05 14.00 -22.55
CA THR A 295 24.93 13.23 -22.03
C THR A 295 25.42 11.96 -21.36
N PHE A 296 24.87 11.64 -20.19
CA PHE A 296 25.17 10.42 -19.46
C PHE A 296 23.85 9.78 -19.03
N ASP A 297 23.68 8.50 -19.35
CA ASP A 297 22.56 7.71 -18.81
C ASP A 297 22.84 7.43 -17.34
N VAL A 298 21.98 7.94 -16.48
CA VAL A 298 22.06 7.81 -15.02
C VAL A 298 20.82 7.13 -14.44
N THR A 299 20.04 6.46 -15.30
CA THR A 299 18.75 5.85 -14.95
C THR A 299 18.88 4.90 -13.75
N SER A 300 19.83 3.97 -13.80
CA SER A 300 20.03 2.99 -12.72
C SER A 300 20.55 3.60 -11.42
N THR A 301 21.26 4.73 -11.49
CA THR A 301 21.77 5.41 -10.29
C THR A 301 20.69 6.24 -9.61
N LEU A 302 19.77 6.83 -10.38
CA LEU A 302 18.77 7.76 -9.85
C LEU A 302 17.39 7.14 -9.62
N SER A 303 17.14 5.90 -10.08
CA SER A 303 15.85 5.23 -9.93
C SER A 303 15.36 5.22 -8.48
N LYS A 304 16.25 4.91 -7.54
CA LYS A 304 15.96 4.92 -6.10
C LYS A 304 15.62 6.31 -5.56
N ALA A 305 16.42 7.33 -5.89
CA ALA A 305 16.16 8.69 -5.43
C ALA A 305 14.87 9.29 -5.99
N VAL A 306 14.49 8.91 -7.22
CA VAL A 306 13.20 9.31 -7.82
C VAL A 306 12.04 8.65 -7.09
N HIS A 307 12.12 7.35 -6.86
CA HIS A 307 11.08 6.60 -6.19
C HIS A 307 10.89 7.04 -4.73
N ASP A 308 11.99 7.18 -3.97
CA ASP A 308 11.94 7.59 -2.56
C ASP A 308 11.65 9.09 -2.34
N GLY A 309 11.50 9.88 -3.41
CA GLY A 309 11.30 11.34 -3.30
C GLY A 309 12.54 12.10 -2.81
N THR A 310 13.73 11.49 -2.84
CA THR A 310 14.99 12.07 -2.33
C THR A 310 15.85 12.73 -3.40
N LEU A 311 15.39 12.79 -4.66
CA LEU A 311 16.12 13.38 -5.79
C LEU A 311 16.59 14.83 -5.52
N GLY A 312 15.90 15.58 -4.65
CA GLY A 312 16.28 16.94 -4.26
C GLY A 312 17.42 17.08 -3.25
N SER A 313 17.77 16.01 -2.51
CA SER A 313 18.73 16.07 -1.41
C SER A 313 19.84 15.02 -1.49
N ASP A 314 19.59 13.89 -2.14
CA ASP A 314 20.49 12.73 -2.15
C ASP A 314 21.56 12.76 -3.26
N PRO A 315 21.21 12.84 -4.56
CA PRO A 315 22.18 12.56 -5.60
C PRO A 315 23.27 13.61 -5.65
N THR A 316 24.51 13.14 -5.88
CA THR A 316 25.68 14.00 -6.03
C THR A 316 26.33 13.78 -7.38
N VAL A 317 26.73 14.87 -8.03
CA VAL A 317 27.48 14.85 -9.29
C VAL A 317 28.87 15.39 -9.02
N THR A 318 29.88 14.57 -9.25
CA THR A 318 31.29 14.91 -9.09
C THR A 318 31.99 14.96 -10.44
N ILE A 319 32.64 16.09 -10.75
CA ILE A 319 33.55 16.23 -11.89
C ILE A 319 34.96 16.43 -11.33
N ALA A 320 35.92 15.61 -11.71
CA ALA A 320 37.28 15.69 -11.16
C ALA A 320 38.38 15.44 -12.19
N LYS A 321 39.55 16.06 -11.97
CA LYS A 321 40.81 15.67 -12.59
C LYS A 321 41.99 16.19 -11.79
N THR A 322 43.10 15.47 -11.81
CA THR A 322 44.32 15.85 -11.09
C THR A 322 45.47 16.22 -12.01
N LYS A 323 46.44 16.96 -11.47
CA LYS A 323 47.71 17.32 -12.14
C LYS A 323 47.52 18.08 -13.46
N LEU A 324 46.66 19.09 -13.44
CA LEU A 324 46.42 19.98 -14.57
C LEU A 324 47.35 21.21 -14.55
N LYS A 325 47.69 21.70 -15.74
CA LYS A 325 48.52 22.90 -15.94
C LYS A 325 47.96 23.73 -17.09
N ASN A 326 47.79 25.04 -16.89
CA ASN A 326 47.27 25.99 -17.88
C ASN A 326 45.91 25.57 -18.48
N VAL A 327 45.05 24.96 -17.67
CA VAL A 327 43.71 24.49 -18.07
C VAL A 327 42.65 25.39 -17.45
N LYS A 328 41.65 25.77 -18.24
CA LYS A 328 40.42 26.41 -17.77
C LYS A 328 39.23 25.53 -18.10
N LEU A 329 38.41 25.22 -17.10
CA LEU A 329 37.14 24.50 -17.22
C LEU A 329 36.00 25.46 -16.90
N GLU A 330 35.01 25.50 -17.78
CA GLU A 330 33.80 26.30 -17.60
C GLU A 330 32.59 25.37 -17.71
N ILE A 331 31.75 25.34 -16.68
CA ILE A 331 30.48 24.61 -16.65
C ILE A 331 29.34 25.61 -16.73
N ASP A 332 28.58 25.57 -17.81
CA ASP A 332 27.46 26.49 -18.05
C ASP A 332 26.17 25.99 -17.38
N LYS A 333 25.73 24.81 -17.81
CA LYS A 333 24.45 24.23 -17.41
C LYS A 333 24.60 22.77 -17.02
N VAL A 334 23.95 22.38 -15.92
CA VAL A 334 23.73 20.98 -15.53
C VAL A 334 22.24 20.75 -15.32
N SER A 335 21.66 19.87 -16.12
CA SER A 335 20.24 19.51 -16.06
C SER A 335 20.03 18.01 -16.20
N LEU A 336 18.90 17.53 -15.72
CA LEU A 336 18.48 16.14 -15.81
C LEU A 336 17.20 16.07 -16.65
N ASP A 337 17.24 15.33 -17.75
CA ASP A 337 16.01 14.92 -18.43
C ASP A 337 15.55 13.61 -17.83
N ILE A 338 14.32 13.59 -17.31
CA ILE A 338 13.72 12.38 -16.77
C ILE A 338 12.41 12.06 -17.48
N SER A 339 12.13 10.77 -17.58
CA SER A 339 10.83 10.23 -17.95
C SER A 339 10.40 9.29 -16.83
N TYR A 340 9.22 9.46 -16.27
CA TYR A 340 8.72 8.64 -15.17
C TYR A 340 7.23 8.35 -15.29
N ILE A 341 6.81 7.26 -14.66
CA ILE A 341 5.39 6.91 -14.49
C ILE A 341 4.99 7.25 -13.06
N THR A 342 3.91 8.01 -12.90
CA THR A 342 3.36 8.30 -11.56
C THR A 342 2.80 7.01 -10.93
N PRO A 343 2.85 6.88 -9.60
CA PRO A 343 2.29 5.71 -8.95
C PRO A 343 0.80 5.60 -9.25
N THR A 344 0.33 4.39 -9.53
CA THR A 344 -1.09 4.05 -9.77
C THR A 344 -1.45 2.78 -9.01
N LEU A 345 -2.64 2.73 -8.40
CA LEU A 345 -3.13 1.49 -7.80
C LEU A 345 -3.61 0.55 -8.90
N ARG A 346 -3.02 -0.64 -8.96
CA ARG A 346 -3.39 -1.72 -9.87
C ARG A 346 -4.60 -2.46 -9.30
N GLY A 347 -5.61 -2.70 -10.12
CA GLY A 347 -6.70 -3.60 -9.73
C GLY A 347 -6.19 -5.04 -9.61
N GLN A 348 -6.75 -5.81 -8.68
CA GLN A 348 -6.65 -7.26 -8.71
C GLN A 348 -7.27 -7.76 -10.01
N ILE A 349 -6.55 -8.67 -10.67
CA ILE A 349 -7.00 -9.29 -11.91
C ILE A 349 -7.69 -10.62 -11.53
N ASP A 350 -8.79 -10.95 -12.18
CA ASP A 350 -9.56 -12.20 -12.00
C ASP A 350 -9.23 -13.27 -13.07
N ASP A 351 -8.46 -12.91 -14.10
CA ASP A 351 -7.88 -13.87 -15.03
C ASP A 351 -6.79 -14.69 -14.36
N ALA A 352 -6.89 -16.01 -14.44
CA ALA A 352 -5.91 -16.95 -13.86
C ALA A 352 -4.53 -16.87 -14.53
N VAL A 353 -4.42 -16.21 -15.69
CA VAL A 353 -3.18 -16.02 -16.44
C VAL A 353 -3.15 -14.60 -17.00
N VAL A 354 -2.10 -13.83 -16.70
CA VAL A 354 -1.86 -12.49 -17.22
C VAL A 354 -0.51 -12.47 -17.92
N ALA A 355 -0.46 -12.00 -19.16
CA ALA A 355 0.75 -11.97 -19.99
C ALA A 355 1.52 -13.32 -20.05
N GLY A 356 0.77 -14.44 -20.09
CA GLY A 356 1.34 -15.79 -20.16
C GLY A 356 1.89 -16.34 -18.83
N LYS A 357 1.68 -15.65 -17.71
CA LYS A 357 2.06 -16.08 -16.35
C LYS A 357 0.82 -16.28 -15.49
N THR A 358 0.82 -17.28 -14.63
CA THR A 358 -0.28 -17.52 -13.69
C THR A 358 -0.45 -16.30 -12.79
N ASN A 359 -1.65 -15.70 -12.82
CA ASN A 359 -2.02 -14.68 -11.86
C ASN A 359 -2.26 -15.34 -10.52
N CYS A 360 -1.37 -15.06 -9.59
CA CYS A 360 -1.41 -15.71 -8.31
C CYS A 360 -2.71 -15.40 -7.56
N VAL A 361 -3.10 -14.13 -7.45
CA VAL A 361 -4.27 -13.71 -6.65
C VAL A 361 -5.56 -14.43 -7.05
N ALA A 362 -5.72 -14.73 -8.33
CA ALA A 362 -6.94 -15.30 -8.90
C ALA A 362 -7.01 -16.84 -8.85
N THR A 363 -5.89 -17.54 -8.61
CA THR A 363 -5.78 -18.99 -8.84
C THR A 363 -5.45 -19.72 -7.53
N PRO A 364 -6.33 -20.60 -7.02
CA PRO A 364 -5.98 -21.43 -5.87
C PRO A 364 -4.82 -22.35 -6.24
N SER A 365 -3.82 -22.45 -5.36
CA SER A 365 -2.65 -23.27 -5.64
C SER A 365 -3.03 -24.75 -5.69
N SER A 366 -2.55 -25.47 -6.72
CA SER A 366 -2.63 -26.94 -6.79
C SER A 366 -1.49 -27.63 -6.03
N SER A 367 -0.60 -26.84 -5.41
CA SER A 367 0.55 -27.31 -4.67
C SER A 367 0.12 -27.80 -3.29
N SER A 368 0.62 -28.97 -2.88
CA SER A 368 0.40 -29.55 -1.56
C SER A 368 1.18 -28.86 -0.43
N VAL A 369 1.86 -27.73 -0.70
CA VAL A 369 2.57 -26.93 0.29
C VAL A 369 2.42 -25.43 -0.01
N PRO A 370 1.29 -24.79 0.30
CA PRO A 370 1.23 -23.34 0.23
C PRO A 370 2.16 -22.71 1.31
N GLY A 371 2.92 -21.68 0.93
CA GLY A 371 3.87 -20.96 1.78
C GLY A 371 3.96 -19.50 1.32
N ALA A 372 5.08 -18.81 1.51
CA ALA A 372 5.28 -17.51 0.85
C ALA A 372 5.17 -17.64 -0.69
N ASP A 373 5.44 -18.83 -1.25
CA ASP A 373 5.25 -19.15 -2.68
C ASP A 373 3.79 -19.52 -3.05
N SER A 374 2.84 -19.39 -2.12
CA SER A 374 1.42 -19.63 -2.38
C SER A 374 0.82 -18.48 -3.18
N CYS A 375 -0.03 -18.81 -4.15
CA CYS A 375 -0.59 -17.79 -5.04
C CYS A 375 -1.79 -17.07 -4.40
N GLU A 376 -2.37 -17.62 -3.34
CA GLU A 376 -3.53 -17.07 -2.67
C GLU A 376 -3.28 -15.66 -2.11
N PHE A 377 -4.31 -14.82 -2.20
CA PHE A 377 -4.30 -13.44 -1.70
C PHE A 377 -3.97 -13.35 -0.22
N VAL A 378 -4.66 -14.15 0.59
CA VAL A 378 -4.33 -14.38 1.99
C VAL A 378 -4.11 -15.87 2.19
N SER A 379 -2.96 -16.21 2.74
CA SER A 379 -2.63 -17.59 3.08
C SER A 379 -2.08 -17.72 4.49
N THR A 380 -2.40 -18.85 5.15
CA THR A 380 -1.72 -19.27 6.38
C THR A 380 -0.89 -20.52 6.13
N LYS A 381 0.13 -20.78 6.96
CA LYS A 381 1.01 -21.95 6.78
C LYS A 381 0.23 -23.25 6.67
N THR A 382 0.59 -24.08 5.70
CA THR A 382 -0.25 -25.18 5.22
C THR A 382 0.04 -26.55 5.78
N ASN A 383 1.24 -26.73 6.32
CA ASN A 383 1.69 -27.99 6.87
C ASN A 383 1.99 -27.89 8.37
N GLY A 384 1.78 -29.02 9.04
CA GLY A 384 2.01 -29.17 10.47
C GLY A 384 0.83 -28.67 11.31
N ASN A 385 1.16 -28.26 12.53
CA ASN A 385 0.18 -27.81 13.51
C ASN A 385 0.37 -26.30 13.73
N PRO A 386 -0.02 -25.44 12.76
CA PRO A 386 0.25 -24.02 12.85
C PRO A 386 -0.44 -23.43 14.08
N LYS A 387 0.26 -22.47 14.68
CA LYS A 387 -0.22 -21.68 15.81
C LYS A 387 -0.55 -20.25 15.39
N ALA A 388 -0.87 -20.09 14.11
CA ALA A 388 -1.15 -18.80 13.52
C ALA A 388 -2.48 -18.28 14.06
N THR A 389 -2.50 -16.99 14.38
CA THR A 389 -3.72 -16.27 14.72
C THR A 389 -4.01 -15.26 13.62
N PHE A 390 -5.20 -15.32 13.04
CA PHE A 390 -5.66 -14.41 11.99
C PHE A 390 -7.11 -14.02 12.26
N VAL A 391 -7.30 -12.87 12.90
CA VAL A 391 -8.59 -12.37 13.33
C VAL A 391 -8.90 -11.05 12.64
N ILE A 392 -10.00 -11.03 11.89
CA ILE A 392 -10.50 -9.82 11.24
C ILE A 392 -11.82 -9.43 11.91
N GLN A 393 -11.86 -8.25 12.52
CA GLN A 393 -13.03 -7.69 13.18
C GLN A 393 -13.76 -6.76 12.20
N GLY A 394 -14.30 -7.35 11.13
CA GLY A 394 -15.02 -6.65 10.06
C GLY A 394 -14.89 -7.34 8.70
N LEU A 395 -15.61 -6.82 7.70
CA LEU A 395 -15.78 -7.47 6.40
C LEU A 395 -14.44 -7.62 5.66
N THR A 396 -14.19 -8.84 5.18
CA THR A 396 -13.15 -9.15 4.19
C THR A 396 -13.79 -9.22 2.81
N TYR A 397 -13.48 -8.27 1.93
CA TYR A 397 -14.07 -8.17 0.59
C TYR A 397 -12.98 -8.19 -0.49
N ALA A 398 -12.77 -9.34 -1.13
CA ALA A 398 -11.81 -9.51 -2.22
C ALA A 398 -12.40 -10.46 -3.29
N PRO A 399 -13.40 -10.01 -4.06
CA PRO A 399 -14.22 -10.88 -4.92
C PRO A 399 -13.45 -11.52 -6.07
N LYS A 400 -12.27 -11.00 -6.42
CA LYS A 400 -11.39 -11.53 -7.47
C LYS A 400 -10.32 -12.49 -6.94
N ALA A 401 -10.21 -12.62 -5.62
CA ALA A 401 -9.09 -13.25 -4.96
C ALA A 401 -9.41 -14.65 -4.41
N SER A 402 -8.38 -15.50 -4.36
CA SER A 402 -8.39 -16.82 -3.73
C SER A 402 -7.76 -16.78 -2.34
N PHE A 403 -8.30 -17.53 -1.38
CA PHE A 403 -7.81 -17.58 0.00
C PHE A 403 -7.38 -19.02 0.36
N TYR A 404 -6.37 -19.14 1.21
CA TYR A 404 -6.00 -20.39 1.87
C TYR A 404 -5.96 -20.23 3.39
N LEU A 405 -6.76 -21.01 4.12
CA LEU A 405 -6.77 -20.98 5.58
C LEU A 405 -6.51 -22.37 6.17
N ASN A 406 -5.38 -22.55 6.85
CA ASN A 406 -5.14 -23.74 7.66
C ASN A 406 -5.81 -23.63 9.03
N LEU A 407 -6.80 -24.48 9.26
CA LEU A 407 -7.63 -24.52 10.45
C LEU A 407 -7.16 -25.56 11.50
N ALA A 408 -6.02 -26.22 11.28
CA ALA A 408 -5.42 -27.12 12.25
C ALA A 408 -5.00 -26.31 13.51
N ASN A 409 -5.71 -26.49 14.62
CA ASN A 409 -5.63 -25.74 15.91
C ASN A 409 -6.56 -24.53 16.10
N ASN A 410 -7.68 -24.43 15.39
CA ASN A 410 -8.61 -23.32 15.63
C ASN A 410 -9.40 -23.40 16.98
N ALA A 411 -8.80 -23.94 18.03
CA ALA A 411 -9.45 -24.49 19.23
C ALA A 411 -9.03 -23.84 20.56
N SER A 412 -7.97 -23.02 20.61
CA SER A 412 -7.33 -22.64 21.87
C SER A 412 -6.49 -21.35 21.78
N SER A 413 -5.83 -20.98 22.89
CA SER A 413 -4.79 -19.94 22.96
C SER A 413 -3.56 -20.20 22.08
N ASP A 414 -3.50 -21.35 21.39
CA ASP A 414 -2.41 -21.73 20.50
C ASP A 414 -2.68 -21.37 19.04
N GLY A 415 -3.84 -20.84 18.65
CA GLY A 415 -4.13 -20.44 17.27
C GLY A 415 -5.61 -20.17 17.04
N LEU A 416 -5.94 -19.16 16.23
CA LEU A 416 -7.32 -18.76 15.98
C LEU A 416 -7.47 -18.13 14.60
N ILE A 417 -8.36 -18.65 13.76
CA ILE A 417 -8.75 -18.03 12.50
C ILE A 417 -10.23 -17.66 12.57
N ALA A 418 -10.51 -16.36 12.51
CA ALA A 418 -11.86 -15.81 12.61
C ALA A 418 -12.04 -14.58 11.71
N LEU A 419 -12.91 -14.69 10.71
CA LEU A 419 -13.32 -13.61 9.80
C LEU A 419 -14.72 -13.15 10.21
N LYS A 420 -14.78 -12.05 10.96
CA LYS A 420 -16.04 -11.52 11.49
C LYS A 420 -16.67 -10.54 10.49
N TYR A 421 -17.98 -10.44 10.46
CA TYR A 421 -18.74 -9.71 9.44
C TYR A 421 -18.69 -10.31 8.02
N GLY A 422 -18.12 -11.50 7.85
CA GLY A 422 -18.20 -12.25 6.60
C GLY A 422 -16.96 -12.15 5.71
N LEU A 423 -16.98 -12.98 4.67
CA LEU A 423 -15.95 -13.11 3.64
C LEU A 423 -16.61 -13.11 2.27
N VAL A 424 -16.15 -12.24 1.38
CA VAL A 424 -16.44 -12.29 -0.06
C VAL A 424 -15.12 -12.56 -0.78
N ALA A 425 -15.03 -13.72 -1.43
CA ALA A 425 -13.85 -14.18 -2.14
C ALA A 425 -14.25 -14.95 -3.40
N ARG A 426 -13.34 -15.04 -4.38
CA ARG A 426 -13.51 -15.90 -5.55
C ARG A 426 -13.46 -17.38 -5.17
N SER A 427 -12.50 -17.73 -4.33
CA SER A 427 -12.33 -19.09 -3.84
C SER A 427 -11.78 -19.11 -2.42
N LEU A 428 -12.13 -20.15 -1.67
CA LEU A 428 -11.59 -20.42 -0.34
C LEU A 428 -11.16 -21.89 -0.29
N ASN A 429 -9.87 -22.11 -0.13
CA ASN A 429 -9.28 -23.40 0.20
C ASN A 429 -9.01 -23.45 1.71
N SER A 430 -9.26 -24.59 2.33
CA SER A 430 -8.98 -24.77 3.76
C SER A 430 -8.48 -26.17 4.04
N SER A 431 -7.48 -26.28 4.91
CA SER A 431 -6.97 -27.55 5.41
C SER A 431 -7.18 -27.68 6.90
N GLY A 432 -7.12 -28.92 7.41
CA GLY A 432 -6.84 -29.17 8.81
C GLY A 432 -6.51 -30.64 9.07
N TRP A 433 -6.09 -31.00 10.29
CA TRP A 433 -5.89 -32.39 10.74
C TRP A 433 -6.86 -32.78 11.90
N PRO A 434 -7.17 -34.07 12.10
CA PRO A 434 -8.53 -34.66 12.03
C PRO A 434 -9.51 -34.34 13.15
N ASN A 435 -9.16 -33.55 14.17
CA ASN A 435 -10.07 -33.17 15.26
C ASN A 435 -10.00 -31.66 15.50
N TYR A 436 -11.06 -30.92 15.12
CA TYR A 436 -11.16 -29.48 15.38
C TYR A 436 -12.21 -29.21 16.45
N THR A 437 -11.80 -28.47 17.46
CA THR A 437 -12.73 -27.63 18.22
C THR A 437 -12.57 -26.23 17.65
N PHE A 438 -13.66 -25.49 17.47
CA PHE A 438 -13.61 -24.10 17.03
C PHE A 438 -13.86 -23.20 18.24
N ALA A 439 -12.89 -22.36 18.59
CA ALA A 439 -13.07 -21.37 19.66
C ALA A 439 -13.99 -20.22 19.21
N ASP A 440 -14.00 -19.90 17.91
CA ASP A 440 -14.88 -18.93 17.25
C ASP A 440 -15.25 -19.48 15.85
N PRO A 441 -16.45 -19.24 15.32
CA PRO A 441 -16.75 -19.50 13.91
C PRO A 441 -15.70 -18.90 12.95
N VAL A 442 -15.24 -19.72 11.99
CA VAL A 442 -14.24 -19.32 10.98
C VAL A 442 -14.71 -18.10 10.18
N VAL A 443 -15.97 -18.09 9.78
CA VAL A 443 -16.63 -16.93 9.18
C VAL A 443 -17.91 -16.71 9.96
N SER A 444 -18.01 -15.56 10.62
CA SER A 444 -19.24 -15.13 11.29
C SER A 444 -19.75 -13.89 10.59
N ILE A 445 -21.04 -13.88 10.26
CA ILE A 445 -21.77 -12.64 10.12
C ILE A 445 -22.37 -12.45 11.49
N PRO A 446 -21.89 -11.48 12.29
CA PRO A 446 -22.48 -11.27 13.58
C PRO A 446 -23.96 -11.02 13.36
N ASP A 447 -24.78 -11.61 14.21
CA ASP A 447 -26.12 -11.11 14.47
C ASP A 447 -25.95 -9.75 15.20
N SER A 448 -25.24 -8.79 14.59
CA SER A 448 -24.95 -7.48 15.17
C SER A 448 -25.97 -6.46 14.70
N GLY A 449 -27.24 -6.85 14.73
CA GLY A 449 -28.20 -5.96 15.33
C GLY A 449 -28.07 -6.10 16.86
N PRO A 450 -28.42 -5.08 17.64
CA PRO A 450 -28.67 -5.20 19.10
C PRO A 450 -29.85 -6.15 19.46
N GLY A 451 -30.07 -7.22 18.69
CA GLY A 451 -31.28 -8.02 18.69
C GLY A 451 -32.42 -7.45 17.82
N PHE A 452 -32.14 -6.50 16.92
CA PHE A 452 -33.21 -5.84 16.14
C PHE A 452 -33.53 -6.49 14.79
N GLY A 453 -32.83 -7.54 14.37
CA GLY A 453 -33.09 -8.20 13.09
C GLY A 453 -32.97 -7.25 11.89
N SER A 454 -33.59 -7.60 10.77
CA SER A 454 -33.76 -6.67 9.65
C SER A 454 -34.57 -5.44 10.13
N ASN A 455 -34.26 -4.26 9.59
CA ASN A 455 -35.10 -3.05 9.71
C ASN A 455 -36.57 -3.27 9.31
N VAL A 456 -36.85 -4.43 8.72
CA VAL A 456 -38.15 -4.92 8.31
C VAL A 456 -38.40 -6.29 8.96
N SER A 457 -39.37 -6.37 9.85
CA SER A 457 -39.87 -7.63 10.41
C SER A 457 -41.22 -7.99 9.79
N ILE A 458 -41.41 -9.25 9.41
CA ILE A 458 -42.71 -9.76 8.95
C ILE A 458 -43.27 -10.68 10.03
N VAL A 459 -44.47 -10.37 10.54
CA VAL A 459 -45.15 -11.18 11.54
C VAL A 459 -46.55 -11.56 11.08
N ASP A 460 -46.96 -12.78 11.41
CA ASP A 460 -48.31 -13.27 11.19
C ASP A 460 -49.13 -13.13 12.48
N LEU A 461 -50.08 -12.20 12.48
CA LEU A 461 -50.98 -11.93 13.59
C LEU A 461 -52.25 -12.76 13.43
N LYS A 462 -52.66 -13.42 14.52
CA LYS A 462 -53.97 -14.08 14.63
C LYS A 462 -54.86 -13.26 15.57
N VAL A 463 -55.96 -12.76 15.05
CA VAL A 463 -56.96 -12.02 15.82
C VAL A 463 -58.14 -12.94 16.07
N SER A 464 -58.30 -13.32 17.34
CA SER A 464 -59.48 -14.02 17.82
C SER A 464 -60.48 -13.03 18.37
N VAL A 465 -61.75 -13.21 18.02
CA VAL A 465 -62.86 -12.43 18.59
C VAL A 465 -63.72 -13.34 19.46
N CYS A 466 -64.29 -12.77 20.52
CA CYS A 466 -65.25 -13.45 21.38
C CYS A 466 -66.60 -12.74 21.22
N PRO A 467 -67.48 -13.21 20.31
CA PRO A 467 -68.76 -12.59 20.11
C PRO A 467 -69.55 -12.54 21.42
N SER A 468 -70.15 -11.38 21.73
CA SER A 468 -70.98 -11.16 22.91
C SER A 468 -70.27 -11.21 24.27
N SER A 469 -68.94 -11.09 24.31
CA SER A 469 -68.16 -10.95 25.55
C SER A 469 -67.32 -9.68 25.55
N ALA A 470 -67.24 -9.00 26.69
CA ALA A 470 -66.36 -7.83 26.86
C ALA A 470 -64.88 -8.21 27.06
N THR A 471 -64.59 -9.50 27.35
CA THR A 471 -63.24 -10.00 27.58
C THR A 471 -63.03 -11.36 26.92
N CYS A 472 -61.83 -11.62 26.41
CA CYS A 472 -61.41 -12.92 25.87
C CYS A 472 -60.39 -13.57 26.82
N SER A 473 -60.77 -14.61 27.54
CA SER A 473 -59.90 -15.29 28.51
C SER A 473 -59.09 -16.43 27.87
N THR A 474 -58.26 -16.12 26.86
CA THR A 474 -57.34 -17.05 26.13
C THR A 474 -57.95 -17.96 25.05
N GLY A 475 -59.18 -17.69 24.59
CA GLY A 475 -59.74 -18.38 23.44
C GLY A 475 -60.95 -17.64 22.86
N GLY A 476 -60.99 -17.55 21.53
CA GLY A 476 -62.09 -16.99 20.73
C GLY A 476 -62.00 -17.54 19.32
N THR A 477 -63.07 -17.44 18.53
CA THR A 477 -63.05 -17.86 17.12
C THR A 477 -62.02 -17.00 16.40
N LEU A 478 -61.07 -17.63 15.70
CA LEU A 478 -60.14 -16.91 14.84
C LEU A 478 -60.96 -16.17 13.78
N ALA A 479 -60.97 -14.84 13.83
CA ALA A 479 -61.71 -14.03 12.89
C ALA A 479 -60.83 -13.59 11.73
N LEU A 480 -59.56 -13.31 12.02
CA LEU A 480 -58.65 -12.68 11.07
C LEU A 480 -57.24 -13.22 11.26
N THR A 481 -56.60 -13.60 10.15
CA THR A 481 -55.15 -13.75 10.09
C THR A 481 -54.60 -12.62 9.25
N VAL A 482 -53.61 -11.87 9.76
CA VAL A 482 -52.99 -10.74 9.07
C VAL A 482 -51.49 -10.98 9.00
N ARG A 483 -50.91 -10.87 7.81
CA ARG A 483 -49.48 -10.73 7.65
C ARG A 483 -49.14 -9.24 7.62
N VAL A 484 -48.35 -8.79 8.59
CA VAL A 484 -47.91 -7.40 8.67
C VAL A 484 -46.41 -7.30 8.53
N ARG A 485 -45.97 -6.28 7.82
CA ARG A 485 -44.59 -5.83 7.78
C ARG A 485 -44.45 -4.66 8.74
N ILE A 486 -43.54 -4.78 9.69
CA ILE A 486 -43.16 -3.73 10.63
C ILE A 486 -41.81 -3.19 10.16
N THR A 487 -41.72 -1.89 9.93
CA THR A 487 -40.47 -1.21 9.58
C THR A 487 -40.06 -0.29 10.71
N ASP A 488 -38.88 -0.51 11.26
CA ASP A 488 -38.30 0.37 12.27
C ASP A 488 -37.77 1.66 11.62
N PRO A 489 -37.82 2.80 12.33
CA PRO A 489 -37.21 4.03 11.84
C PRO A 489 -35.69 3.85 11.66
N PRO A 490 -35.02 4.66 10.81
CA PRO A 490 -33.58 4.59 10.65
C PRO A 490 -32.87 4.72 12.00
N ILE A 491 -32.13 3.68 12.39
CA ILE A 491 -31.34 3.69 13.62
C ILE A 491 -30.03 4.39 13.30
N THR A 492 -29.80 5.54 13.92
CA THR A 492 -28.54 6.30 13.75
C THR A 492 -27.42 5.83 14.68
N ASP A 493 -27.78 5.16 15.79
CA ASP A 493 -26.86 4.49 16.72
C ASP A 493 -27.48 3.18 17.21
N PRO A 494 -26.99 2.00 16.77
CA PRO A 494 -27.46 0.70 17.22
C PRO A 494 -27.11 0.44 18.69
N PHE A 495 -26.07 1.05 19.25
CA PHE A 495 -25.70 0.85 20.64
C PHE A 495 -26.51 1.74 21.60
N ASN A 496 -27.17 2.77 21.08
CA ASN A 496 -28.04 3.66 21.83
C ASN A 496 -29.26 4.11 20.99
N PRO A 497 -30.18 3.18 20.67
CA PRO A 497 -31.29 3.48 19.77
C PRO A 497 -32.20 4.53 20.42
N PRO A 498 -32.50 5.65 19.73
CA PRO A 498 -33.47 6.60 20.25
C PRO A 498 -34.82 5.89 20.37
N THR A 499 -35.40 5.86 21.57
CA THR A 499 -36.74 5.33 21.83
C THR A 499 -37.80 6.30 21.31
N LEU A 500 -37.88 6.45 19.99
CA LEU A 500 -38.91 7.24 19.33
C LEU A 500 -40.23 6.47 19.38
N SER A 501 -40.96 6.64 20.48
CA SER A 501 -42.33 6.13 20.61
C SER A 501 -43.17 6.57 19.39
N GLY A 502 -43.80 5.62 18.71
CA GLY A 502 -44.67 5.86 17.55
C GLY A 502 -43.99 5.99 16.19
N ALA A 503 -42.67 5.82 16.06
CA ALA A 503 -41.96 5.97 14.79
C ALA A 503 -41.91 4.71 13.89
N ARG A 504 -42.47 3.58 14.34
CA ARG A 504 -42.55 2.34 13.55
C ARG A 504 -43.65 2.44 12.51
N LYS A 505 -43.35 2.07 11.26
CA LYS A 505 -44.35 1.93 10.20
C LYS A 505 -44.88 0.50 10.18
N VAL A 506 -46.20 0.33 10.11
CA VAL A 506 -46.85 -0.98 9.94
C VAL A 506 -47.57 -0.98 8.60
N ASP A 507 -47.14 -1.88 7.71
CA ASP A 507 -47.77 -2.14 6.41
C ASP A 507 -48.49 -3.49 6.45
N ILE A 508 -49.79 -3.50 6.16
CA ILE A 508 -50.54 -4.76 6.07
C ILE A 508 -50.26 -5.37 4.69
N MET A 509 -49.64 -6.54 4.67
CA MET A 509 -49.26 -7.22 3.43
C MET A 509 -50.39 -8.08 2.88
N SER A 510 -51.09 -8.79 3.77
CA SER A 510 -52.27 -9.56 3.44
C SER A 510 -53.13 -9.76 4.68
N TRP A 511 -54.43 -9.96 4.47
CA TRP A 511 -55.34 -10.42 5.50
C TRP A 511 -56.26 -11.50 4.95
N SER A 512 -56.73 -12.37 5.82
CA SER A 512 -57.77 -13.35 5.52
C SER A 512 -58.74 -13.41 6.68
N GLU A 513 -60.01 -13.18 6.39
CA GLU A 513 -61.09 -13.45 7.32
C GLU A 513 -61.40 -14.95 7.32
N GLN A 514 -61.57 -15.55 8.49
CA GLN A 514 -62.28 -16.82 8.60
C GLN A 514 -63.75 -16.48 8.86
N ARG A 515 -64.59 -16.67 7.85
CA ARG A 515 -66.04 -16.56 7.98
C ARG A 515 -66.65 -17.86 8.48
#